data_AF-A0A932UJU5-F1
#
_entry.id   AF-A0A932UJU5-F1
#
_cell.length_a   1.000
_cell.length_b   1.000
_cell.length_c   1.000
_cell.angle_alpha   90.00
_cell.angle_beta   90.00
_cell.angle_gamma   90.00
#
_symmetry.space_group_name_H-M   'P 1'
#
loop_
_entity.id
_entity.type
_entity.pdbx_description
1 polymer ?
#
loop_
_entity_poly.entity_id
_entity_poly.type
_entity_poly.pdbx_seq_one_letter_code
_entity_poly.pdbx_strand_id
1 'polypeptide(L)'
;STFPVVVTAIEALLERQVNVGGMICSMHAAIPLVIVNGPIRHRIGLNCAFNVFGQGWRANATIGRVVQLSLVSLGGAKPGEADRAPIGQPGNFTFCIAENEEESPWDPLHVARGLRREDSAVTVIGAEPPHSLNNQAAEHPRDLLHTLTTMMANAASMNAFLQGESVVVHAPEHAHLIARFGWTKNDVRQYLFEHARTPIADL
;
A
#
# COMPACT_ATOMS: atom_id res chain seq x y z
N SER A 1 19.56 7.22 10.23
CA SER A 1 19.92 6.13 9.28
C SER A 1 18.65 5.40 8.88
N THR A 2 18.49 5.00 7.62
CA THR A 2 17.34 4.22 7.12
C THR A 2 17.45 2.71 7.40
N PHE A 3 18.63 2.23 7.81
CA PHE A 3 18.93 0.81 7.96
C PHE A 3 17.96 0.02 8.88
N PRO A 4 17.54 0.53 10.06
CA PRO A 4 16.59 -0.21 10.89
C PRO A 4 15.25 -0.50 10.18
N VAL A 5 14.76 0.46 9.38
CA VAL A 5 13.51 0.29 8.60
C VAL A 5 13.69 -0.77 7.53
N VAL A 6 14.85 -0.83 6.88
CA VAL A 6 15.18 -1.87 5.91
C VAL A 6 15.17 -3.25 6.57
N VAL A 7 15.84 -3.40 7.71
CA VAL A 7 15.88 -4.68 8.43
C VAL A 7 14.46 -5.15 8.77
N THR A 8 13.65 -4.27 9.37
CA THR A 8 12.26 -4.61 9.70
C THR A 8 11.40 -4.91 8.47
N ALA A 9 11.63 -4.23 7.33
CA ALA A 9 10.94 -4.53 6.08
C ALA A 9 11.31 -5.92 5.53
N ILE A 10 12.59 -6.30 5.61
CA ILE A 10 13.05 -7.63 5.19
C ILE A 10 12.53 -8.71 6.15
N GLU A 11 12.55 -8.48 7.46
CA GLU A 11 11.95 -9.41 8.44
C GLU A 11 10.46 -9.62 8.17
N ALA A 12 9.71 -8.53 7.93
CA ALA A 12 8.29 -8.62 7.57
C ALA A 12 8.07 -9.37 6.25
N LEU A 13 8.97 -9.24 5.27
CA LEU A 13 8.88 -10.00 4.00
C LEU A 13 9.09 -11.50 4.16
N LEU A 14 9.85 -11.90 5.18
CA LEU A 14 10.13 -13.31 5.47
C LEU A 14 9.01 -13.98 6.27
N GLU A 15 8.03 -13.22 6.75
CA GLU A 15 6.85 -13.77 7.40
C GLU A 15 6.03 -14.62 6.43
N ARG A 16 5.61 -15.81 6.90
CA ARG A 16 4.89 -16.80 6.08
C ARG A 16 3.62 -16.23 5.45
N GLN A 17 2.97 -15.29 6.13
CA GLN A 17 1.74 -14.65 5.67
C GLN A 17 1.94 -13.83 4.39
N VAL A 18 3.14 -13.28 4.17
CA VAL A 18 3.45 -12.47 2.97
C VAL A 18 3.69 -13.36 1.75
N ASN A 19 4.10 -14.62 1.96
CA ASN A 19 4.39 -15.58 0.89
C ASN A 19 5.23 -14.96 -0.25
N VAL A 20 6.36 -14.36 0.10
CA VAL A 20 7.23 -13.62 -0.83
C VAL A 20 7.63 -14.44 -2.06
N GLY A 21 7.83 -15.76 -1.89
CA GLY A 21 8.10 -16.68 -3.01
C GLY A 21 6.92 -16.81 -3.97
N GLY A 22 5.70 -16.95 -3.44
CA GLY A 22 4.49 -16.96 -4.26
C GLY A 22 4.25 -15.63 -4.97
N MET A 23 4.56 -14.50 -4.31
CA MET A 23 4.45 -13.17 -4.91
C MET A 23 5.38 -13.02 -6.12
N ILE A 24 6.68 -13.31 -5.94
CA ILE A 24 7.72 -13.14 -6.97
C ILE A 24 7.55 -14.14 -8.13
N CYS A 25 7.23 -15.39 -7.82
CA CYS A 25 7.08 -16.44 -8.84
C CYS A 25 5.75 -16.39 -9.58
N SER A 26 4.84 -15.48 -9.20
CA SER A 26 3.59 -15.30 -9.92
C SER A 26 3.82 -14.60 -11.27
N MET A 27 2.91 -14.80 -12.22
CA MET A 27 2.88 -13.98 -13.45
C MET A 27 2.26 -12.60 -13.21
N HIS A 28 1.79 -12.32 -12.01
CA HIS A 28 1.16 -11.05 -11.67
C HIS A 28 2.21 -10.04 -11.24
N ALA A 29 1.97 -8.75 -11.52
CA ALA A 29 2.96 -7.69 -11.31
C ALA A 29 3.00 -7.15 -9.86
N ALA A 30 2.54 -7.90 -8.85
CA ALA A 30 2.55 -7.45 -7.47
C ALA A 30 3.97 -7.52 -6.89
N ILE A 31 4.35 -6.47 -6.17
CA ILE A 31 5.65 -6.38 -5.51
C ILE A 31 5.48 -5.86 -4.08
N PRO A 32 6.50 -6.02 -3.22
CA PRO A 32 6.45 -5.45 -1.88
C PRO A 32 6.34 -3.93 -1.86
N LEU A 33 5.20 -3.41 -1.42
CA LEU A 33 5.02 -2.06 -0.94
C LEU A 33 5.40 -2.01 0.54
N VAL A 34 6.35 -1.14 0.89
CA VAL A 34 6.74 -0.85 2.27
C VAL A 34 6.01 0.39 2.75
N ILE A 35 5.22 0.28 3.82
CA ILE A 35 4.49 1.37 4.45
C ILE A 35 5.09 1.62 5.83
N VAL A 36 5.62 2.83 6.06
CA VAL A 36 6.30 3.17 7.31
C VAL A 36 5.44 4.08 8.17
N ASN A 37 5.42 3.77 9.46
CA ASN A 37 4.59 4.40 10.47
C ASN A 37 5.39 4.90 11.69
N GLY A 38 4.81 5.85 12.42
CA GLY A 38 5.33 6.34 13.69
C GLY A 38 6.52 7.32 13.60
N PRO A 39 7.14 7.66 14.74
CA PRO A 39 8.12 8.74 14.86
C PRO A 39 9.37 8.60 13.98
N ILE A 40 9.73 7.37 13.56
CA ILE A 40 10.91 7.14 12.71
C ILE A 40 10.83 7.88 11.38
N ARG A 41 9.63 8.13 10.85
CA ARG A 41 9.44 8.86 9.58
C ARG A 41 10.11 10.21 9.59
N HIS A 42 9.91 10.97 10.66
CA HIS A 42 10.48 12.30 10.86
C HIS A 42 11.99 12.22 11.07
N ARG A 43 12.46 11.25 11.87
CA ARG A 43 13.89 11.07 12.20
C ARG A 43 14.76 10.79 10.99
N ILE A 44 14.23 10.10 9.99
CA ILE A 44 14.99 9.72 8.78
C ILE A 44 14.63 10.54 7.54
N GLY A 45 13.69 11.48 7.67
CA GLY A 45 13.21 12.31 6.57
C GLY A 45 12.49 11.49 5.50
N LEU A 46 11.52 10.66 5.89
CA LEU A 46 10.61 10.00 4.96
C LEU A 46 9.53 10.99 4.48
N ASN A 47 9.24 10.94 3.18
CA ASN A 47 8.06 11.60 2.63
C ASN A 47 6.79 10.86 3.01
N CYS A 48 5.82 11.61 3.50
CA CYS A 48 4.44 11.17 3.69
C CYS A 48 3.42 12.08 2.99
N ALA A 49 3.86 13.16 2.34
CA ALA A 49 2.97 14.21 1.84
C ALA A 49 2.82 14.15 0.31
N PHE A 50 2.95 15.29 -0.36
CA PHE A 50 2.75 15.41 -1.79
C PHE A 50 3.61 14.42 -2.59
N ASN A 51 3.02 13.91 -3.67
CA ASN A 51 3.68 13.02 -4.62
C ASN A 51 4.31 11.78 -3.92
N VAL A 52 3.63 11.20 -2.93
CA VAL A 52 4.18 10.15 -2.05
C VAL A 52 4.68 8.90 -2.81
N PHE A 53 4.10 8.60 -3.97
CA PHE A 53 4.51 7.52 -4.87
C PHE A 53 5.44 7.97 -6.01
N GLY A 54 5.73 9.26 -6.12
CA GLY A 54 6.55 9.83 -7.18
C GLY A 54 8.01 10.06 -6.76
N GLN A 55 8.66 11.00 -7.44
CA GLN A 55 10.08 11.30 -7.25
C GLN A 55 10.38 12.02 -5.93
N GLY A 56 11.65 11.93 -5.51
CA GLY A 56 12.30 13.07 -4.84
C GLY A 56 12.70 12.90 -3.38
N TRP A 57 12.51 11.73 -2.76
CA TRP A 57 12.89 11.53 -1.36
C TRP A 57 13.87 10.38 -1.14
N ARG A 58 15.09 10.75 -0.70
CA ARG A 58 16.21 9.81 -0.53
C ARG A 58 15.88 8.66 0.41
N ALA A 59 15.16 8.91 1.51
CA ALA A 59 14.79 7.87 2.46
C ALA A 59 13.85 6.82 1.83
N ASN A 60 12.74 7.27 1.23
CA ASN A 60 11.78 6.39 0.53
C ASN A 60 12.48 5.60 -0.58
N ALA A 61 13.23 6.31 -1.44
CA ALA A 61 13.94 5.71 -2.56
C ALA A 61 14.94 4.64 -2.08
N THR A 62 15.70 4.93 -1.03
CA THR A 62 16.71 4.01 -0.48
C THR A 62 16.06 2.78 0.13
N ILE A 63 15.02 2.93 0.97
CA ILE A 63 14.36 1.79 1.63
C ILE A 63 13.74 0.88 0.57
N GLY A 64 12.92 1.44 -0.32
CA GLY A 64 12.28 0.67 -1.38
C GLY A 64 13.30 0.01 -2.31
N ARG A 65 14.37 0.72 -2.69
CA ARG A 65 15.39 0.18 -3.59
C ARG A 65 16.19 -0.95 -2.95
N VAL A 66 16.54 -0.82 -1.67
CA VAL A 66 17.27 -1.89 -0.97
C VAL A 66 16.40 -3.13 -0.87
N VAL A 67 15.11 -3.00 -0.54
CA VAL A 67 14.18 -4.13 -0.53
C VAL A 67 14.12 -4.81 -1.91
N GLN A 68 13.92 -4.05 -2.98
CA GLN A 68 13.87 -4.62 -4.34
C GLN A 68 15.19 -5.31 -4.73
N LEU A 69 16.33 -4.70 -4.41
CA LEU A 69 17.65 -5.30 -4.66
C LEU A 69 17.87 -6.56 -3.83
N SER A 70 17.40 -6.62 -2.58
CA SER A 70 17.49 -7.83 -1.76
C SER A 70 16.71 -8.99 -2.40
N LEU A 71 15.53 -8.74 -2.97
CA LEU A 71 14.78 -9.77 -3.68
C LEU A 71 15.53 -10.28 -4.92
N VAL A 72 16.10 -9.37 -5.72
CA VAL A 72 16.84 -9.74 -6.93
C VAL A 72 18.15 -10.46 -6.62
N SER A 73 18.94 -9.91 -5.67
CA SER A 73 20.29 -10.39 -5.38
C SER A 73 20.33 -11.58 -4.43
N LEU A 74 19.43 -11.65 -3.45
CA LEU A 74 19.40 -12.70 -2.44
C LEU A 74 18.23 -13.67 -2.66
N GLY A 75 17.06 -13.15 -3.05
CA GLY A 75 15.87 -13.95 -3.32
C GLY A 75 15.81 -14.58 -4.71
N GLY A 76 16.75 -14.25 -5.61
CA GLY A 76 16.79 -14.78 -6.97
C GLY A 76 15.73 -14.21 -7.92
N ALA A 77 15.03 -13.14 -7.55
CA ALA A 77 13.94 -12.49 -8.29
C ALA A 77 14.39 -11.78 -9.58
N LYS A 78 15.21 -12.43 -10.41
CA LYS A 78 15.66 -11.89 -11.69
C LYS A 78 14.58 -12.11 -12.75
N PRO A 79 14.30 -11.11 -13.60
CA PRO A 79 13.34 -11.25 -14.70
C PRO A 79 13.63 -12.47 -15.58
N GLY A 80 12.63 -13.32 -15.79
CA GLY A 80 12.74 -14.55 -16.59
C GLY A 80 13.28 -15.77 -15.83
N GLU A 81 13.84 -15.57 -14.64
CA GLU A 81 14.26 -16.65 -13.73
C GLU A 81 13.17 -16.91 -12.68
N ALA A 82 13.32 -16.41 -11.45
CA ALA A 82 12.29 -16.55 -10.43
C ALA A 82 11.18 -15.50 -10.59
N ASP A 83 11.48 -14.31 -11.12
CA ASP A 83 10.44 -13.35 -11.49
C ASP A 83 9.79 -13.80 -12.81
N ARG A 84 8.51 -14.16 -12.72
CA ARG A 84 7.71 -14.70 -13.84
C ARG A 84 6.72 -13.69 -14.42
N ALA A 85 6.73 -12.44 -13.96
CA ALA A 85 5.83 -11.43 -14.49
C ALA A 85 6.20 -11.10 -15.95
N PRO A 86 5.29 -11.29 -16.93
CA PRO A 86 5.55 -10.91 -18.32
C PRO A 86 5.55 -9.40 -18.50
N ILE A 87 4.85 -8.66 -17.62
CA ILE A 87 4.77 -7.21 -17.59
C ILE A 87 5.08 -6.76 -16.16
N GLY A 88 6.14 -5.97 -15.99
CA GLY A 88 6.51 -5.40 -14.68
C GLY A 88 5.76 -4.10 -14.36
N GLN A 89 6.11 -3.49 -13.23
CA GLN A 89 5.57 -2.18 -12.81
C GLN A 89 6.68 -1.19 -12.38
N PRO A 90 6.43 0.13 -12.40
CA PRO A 90 7.42 1.13 -11.98
C PRO A 90 7.96 0.93 -10.56
N GLY A 91 7.14 0.37 -9.66
CA GLY A 91 7.55 0.09 -8.28
C GLY A 91 8.72 -0.91 -8.16
N ASN A 92 9.02 -1.70 -9.21
CA ASN A 92 10.18 -2.60 -9.27
C ASN A 92 11.51 -1.86 -9.03
N PHE A 93 11.52 -0.55 -9.30
CA PHE A 93 12.68 0.29 -8.96
C PHE A 93 12.71 0.63 -7.46
N THR A 94 11.60 1.13 -6.92
CA THR A 94 11.44 1.47 -5.50
C THR A 94 9.95 1.59 -5.15
N PHE A 95 9.53 1.04 -4.00
CA PHE A 95 8.13 1.11 -3.57
C PHE A 95 8.01 1.21 -2.04
N CYS A 96 8.23 2.42 -1.53
CA CYS A 96 8.19 2.71 -0.10
C CYS A 96 7.51 4.06 0.14
N ILE A 97 6.50 4.05 1.00
CA ILE A 97 5.76 5.24 1.43
C ILE A 97 5.76 5.33 2.95
N ALA A 98 5.31 6.47 3.44
CA ALA A 98 5.06 6.67 4.86
C ALA A 98 3.68 7.31 5.04
N GLU A 99 2.93 6.90 6.06
CA GLU A 99 1.60 7.47 6.32
C GLU A 99 1.75 8.89 6.87
N ASN A 100 0.91 9.83 6.40
CA ASN A 100 0.82 11.17 6.94
C ASN A 100 -0.11 11.15 8.15
N GLU A 101 0.44 10.85 9.33
CA GLU A 101 -0.37 10.68 10.53
C GLU A 101 -0.90 12.01 11.06
N GLU A 102 -0.18 13.10 10.82
CA GLU A 102 -0.51 14.44 11.29
C GLU A 102 -1.67 15.07 10.51
N GLU A 103 -1.80 14.76 9.21
CA GLU A 103 -2.90 15.22 8.35
C GLU A 103 -4.00 14.16 8.17
N SER A 104 -3.97 13.07 8.94
CA SER A 104 -5.00 12.04 8.92
C SER A 104 -6.04 12.33 10.01
N PRO A 105 -7.35 12.35 9.69
CA PRO A 105 -8.40 12.46 10.70
C PRO A 105 -8.62 11.17 11.49
N TRP A 106 -7.94 10.07 11.11
CA TRP A 106 -8.07 8.76 11.74
C TRP A 106 -6.76 8.28 12.34
N ASP A 107 -6.86 7.28 13.21
CA ASP A 107 -5.71 6.63 13.79
C ASP A 107 -4.77 6.05 12.72
N PRO A 108 -3.44 6.16 12.95
CA PRO A 108 -2.44 5.57 12.09
C PRO A 108 -2.66 4.08 11.87
N LEU A 109 -2.20 3.56 10.73
CA LEU A 109 -2.26 2.15 10.38
C LEU A 109 -1.67 1.26 11.48
N HIS A 110 -0.51 1.63 12.04
CA HIS A 110 0.13 0.84 13.09
C HIS A 110 -0.69 0.81 14.39
N VAL A 111 -1.32 1.93 14.76
CA VAL A 111 -2.21 2.03 15.93
C VAL A 111 -3.46 1.18 15.74
N ALA A 112 -4.06 1.26 14.54
CA ALA A 112 -5.20 0.42 14.17
C ALA A 112 -4.87 -1.09 14.14
N ARG A 113 -3.57 -1.45 14.12
CA ARG A 113 -3.06 -2.82 14.22
C ARG A 113 -2.58 -3.19 15.63
N GLY A 114 -2.86 -2.37 16.63
CA GLY A 114 -2.62 -2.66 18.05
C GLY A 114 -1.26 -2.22 18.59
N LEU A 115 -0.46 -1.50 17.80
CA LEU A 115 0.77 -0.88 18.29
C LEU A 115 0.48 0.47 18.96
N ARG A 116 1.40 0.96 19.79
CA ARG A 116 1.23 2.25 20.46
C ARG A 116 1.65 3.37 19.53
N ARG A 117 1.10 4.58 19.73
CA ARG A 117 1.35 5.74 18.85
C ARG A 117 2.83 6.16 18.81
N GLU A 118 3.55 5.90 19.88
CA GLU A 118 4.98 6.15 20.01
C GLU A 118 5.86 5.10 19.32
N ASP A 119 5.29 3.96 18.96
CA ASP A 119 6.02 2.88 18.30
C ASP A 119 6.23 3.24 16.82
N SER A 120 7.38 2.85 16.28
CA SER A 120 7.64 2.92 14.84
C SER A 120 7.42 1.54 14.23
N ALA A 121 6.75 1.48 13.09
CA ALA A 121 6.33 0.23 12.50
C ALA A 121 6.54 0.22 10.98
N VAL A 122 6.66 -0.99 10.44
CA VAL A 122 6.69 -1.24 9.00
C VAL A 122 5.59 -2.25 8.68
N THR A 123 4.76 -1.92 7.69
CA THR A 123 3.84 -2.87 7.07
C THR A 123 4.36 -3.19 5.67
N VAL A 124 4.36 -4.46 5.29
CA VAL A 124 4.66 -4.90 3.93
C VAL A 124 3.43 -5.59 3.35
N ILE A 125 3.11 -5.26 2.10
CA ILE A 125 2.01 -5.84 1.35
C ILE A 125 2.40 -5.98 -0.12
N GLY A 126 2.00 -7.08 -0.77
CA GLY A 126 2.11 -7.22 -2.22
C GLY A 126 1.10 -6.29 -2.89
N ALA A 127 1.58 -5.34 -3.69
CA ALA A 127 0.72 -4.35 -4.32
C ALA A 127 1.11 -4.10 -5.77
N GLU A 128 0.09 -3.84 -6.58
CA GLU A 128 0.17 -3.28 -7.93
C GLU A 128 0.53 -1.78 -7.87
N PRO A 129 0.93 -1.16 -9.00
CA PRO A 129 1.12 0.28 -9.05
C PRO A 129 -0.19 1.00 -8.69
N PRO A 130 -0.12 2.16 -8.02
CA PRO A 130 -1.31 2.90 -7.63
C PRO A 130 -2.08 3.35 -8.87
N HIS A 131 -3.39 3.15 -8.87
CA HIS A 131 -4.27 3.76 -9.86
C HIS A 131 -4.85 5.06 -9.32
N SER A 132 -4.58 6.16 -10.03
CA SER A 132 -5.12 7.47 -9.64
C SER A 132 -6.58 7.57 -10.03
N LEU A 133 -7.42 7.88 -9.04
CA LEU A 133 -8.86 8.06 -9.23
C LEU A 133 -9.22 9.53 -9.10
N ASN A 134 -10.06 10.01 -10.00
CA ASN A 134 -10.54 11.39 -10.01
C ASN A 134 -12.02 11.43 -9.63
N ASN A 135 -12.35 12.15 -8.57
CA ASN A 135 -13.72 12.51 -8.23
C ASN A 135 -13.75 13.86 -7.49
N GLN A 136 -13.32 14.92 -8.19
CA GLN A 136 -13.26 16.28 -7.64
C GLN A 136 -14.64 16.88 -7.31
N ALA A 137 -15.73 16.31 -7.84
CA ALA A 137 -17.08 16.80 -7.63
C ALA A 137 -17.80 16.17 -6.43
N ALA A 138 -17.19 15.17 -5.78
CA ALA A 138 -17.82 14.50 -4.63
C ALA A 138 -17.87 15.42 -3.41
N GLU A 139 -19.09 15.75 -2.99
CA GLU A 139 -19.35 16.52 -1.76
C GLU A 139 -19.76 15.61 -0.59
N HIS A 140 -20.02 14.33 -0.86
CA HIS A 140 -20.48 13.36 0.12
C HIS A 140 -19.58 12.10 0.16
N PRO A 141 -19.33 11.49 1.33
CA PRO A 141 -18.45 10.33 1.47
C PRO A 141 -18.83 9.17 0.56
N ARG A 142 -20.13 8.87 0.44
CA ARG A 142 -20.61 7.74 -0.37
C ARG A 142 -20.25 7.89 -1.84
N ASP A 143 -20.29 9.10 -2.39
CA ASP A 143 -19.99 9.33 -3.80
C ASP A 143 -18.50 9.09 -4.08
N LEU A 144 -17.63 9.60 -3.20
CA LEU A 144 -16.20 9.38 -3.24
C LEU A 144 -15.84 7.89 -3.09
N LEU A 145 -16.40 7.24 -2.05
CA LEU A 145 -16.14 5.83 -1.79
C LEU A 145 -16.70 4.93 -2.89
N HIS A 146 -17.84 5.29 -3.48
CA HIS A 146 -18.38 4.56 -4.63
C HIS A 146 -17.41 4.59 -5.81
N THR A 147 -16.75 5.71 -6.11
CA THR A 147 -15.69 5.74 -7.14
C THR A 147 -14.52 4.81 -6.81
N LEU A 148 -14.15 4.65 -5.54
CA LEU A 148 -13.13 3.67 -5.15
C LEU A 148 -13.61 2.24 -5.40
N THR A 149 -14.89 1.95 -5.13
CA THR A 149 -15.45 0.60 -5.32
C THR A 149 -15.40 0.15 -6.77
N THR A 150 -15.54 1.04 -7.75
CA THR A 150 -15.50 0.66 -9.18
C THR A 150 -14.12 0.14 -9.60
N MET A 151 -13.05 0.67 -9.02
CA MET A 151 -11.70 0.17 -9.28
C MET A 151 -11.40 -1.09 -8.46
N MET A 152 -11.83 -1.13 -7.21
CA MET A 152 -11.61 -2.28 -6.34
C MET A 152 -12.38 -3.53 -6.81
N ALA A 153 -13.57 -3.36 -7.39
CA ALA A 153 -14.42 -4.43 -7.93
C ALA A 153 -14.14 -4.79 -9.40
N ASN A 154 -13.01 -4.35 -9.95
CA ASN A 154 -12.61 -4.69 -11.31
C ASN A 154 -12.39 -6.21 -11.42
N ALA A 155 -13.08 -6.87 -12.36
CA ALA A 155 -12.95 -8.31 -12.63
C ALA A 155 -11.51 -8.73 -13.03
N ALA A 156 -10.71 -7.82 -13.58
CA ALA A 156 -9.30 -8.09 -13.89
C ALA A 156 -8.37 -7.97 -12.67
N SER A 157 -8.88 -7.59 -11.49
CA SER A 157 -8.11 -7.60 -10.25
C SER A 157 -7.85 -9.02 -9.78
N MET A 158 -6.63 -9.30 -9.34
CA MET A 158 -6.28 -10.62 -8.79
C MET A 158 -7.08 -10.95 -7.51
N ASN A 159 -7.52 -9.93 -6.77
CA ASN A 159 -8.37 -10.10 -5.58
C ASN A 159 -9.76 -10.67 -5.91
N ALA A 160 -10.23 -10.53 -7.15
CA ALA A 160 -11.48 -11.14 -7.59
C ALA A 160 -11.41 -12.68 -7.61
N PHE A 161 -10.20 -13.25 -7.75
CA PHE A 161 -9.97 -14.69 -7.83
C PHE A 161 -9.35 -15.30 -6.56
N LEU A 162 -8.39 -14.60 -5.94
CA LEU A 162 -7.57 -15.19 -4.87
C LEU A 162 -7.96 -14.74 -3.46
N GLN A 163 -8.90 -13.79 -3.33
CA GLN A 163 -9.24 -13.10 -2.08
C GLN A 163 -8.00 -12.50 -1.39
N GLY A 164 -7.96 -11.18 -1.25
CA GLY A 164 -6.76 -10.51 -0.72
C GLY A 164 -7.06 -9.19 -0.04
N GLU A 165 -6.00 -8.57 0.46
CA GLU A 165 -6.05 -7.22 0.99
C GLU A 165 -5.98 -6.20 -0.16
N SER A 166 -6.58 -5.03 0.04
CA SER A 166 -6.44 -3.88 -0.87
C SER A 166 -5.88 -2.69 -0.10
N VAL A 167 -5.01 -1.93 -0.75
CA VAL A 167 -4.48 -0.68 -0.21
C VAL A 167 -5.20 0.49 -0.85
N VAL A 168 -5.84 1.30 -0.02
CA VAL A 168 -6.43 2.58 -0.43
C VAL A 168 -5.67 3.70 0.26
N VAL A 169 -5.14 4.62 -0.54
CA VAL A 169 -4.43 5.81 -0.05
C VAL A 169 -5.29 7.04 -0.32
N HIS A 170 -5.77 7.67 0.74
CA HIS A 170 -6.55 8.90 0.63
C HIS A 170 -5.63 10.12 0.65
N ALA A 171 -5.90 11.09 -0.22
CA ALA A 171 -5.39 12.45 -0.04
C ALA A 171 -6.00 13.05 1.25
N PRO A 172 -5.28 13.94 1.96
CA PRO A 172 -5.78 14.55 3.20
C PRO A 172 -7.15 15.21 3.04
N GLU A 173 -7.39 15.91 1.93
CA GLU A 173 -8.67 16.57 1.63
C GLU A 173 -9.85 15.58 1.63
N HIS A 174 -9.70 14.48 0.90
CA HIS A 174 -10.70 13.41 0.83
C HIS A 174 -10.92 12.74 2.19
N ALA A 175 -9.85 12.45 2.93
CA ALA A 175 -9.97 11.86 4.26
C ALA A 175 -10.75 12.79 5.21
N HIS A 176 -10.43 14.08 5.20
CA HIS A 176 -11.13 15.08 6.01
C HIS A 176 -12.59 15.30 5.58
N LEU A 177 -12.89 15.28 4.28
CA LEU A 177 -14.28 15.31 3.80
C LEU A 177 -15.06 14.15 4.43
N ILE A 178 -14.54 12.92 4.33
CA ILE A 178 -15.19 11.73 4.89
C ILE A 178 -15.42 11.88 6.39
N ALA A 179 -14.38 12.26 7.14
CA ALA A 179 -14.44 12.40 8.59
C ALA A 179 -15.40 13.51 9.06
N ARG A 180 -15.59 14.59 8.29
CA ARG A 180 -16.56 15.66 8.61
C ARG A 180 -18.01 15.16 8.66
N PHE A 181 -18.32 14.10 7.93
CA PHE A 181 -19.62 13.43 7.99
C PHE A 181 -19.71 12.39 9.11
N GLY A 182 -18.71 12.34 10.01
CA GLY A 182 -18.68 11.44 11.16
C GLY A 182 -18.23 10.01 10.84
N TRP A 183 -17.74 9.74 9.63
CA TRP A 183 -17.28 8.40 9.25
C TRP A 183 -15.91 8.09 9.85
N THR A 184 -15.83 6.96 10.54
CA THR A 184 -14.59 6.39 11.05
C THR A 184 -13.84 5.63 9.95
N LYS A 185 -12.55 5.35 10.18
CA LYS A 185 -11.75 4.46 9.31
C LYS A 185 -12.40 3.08 9.15
N ASN A 186 -13.12 2.61 10.17
CA ASN A 186 -13.82 1.33 10.10
C ASN A 186 -15.06 1.40 9.21
N ASP A 187 -15.83 2.50 9.25
CA ASP A 187 -16.98 2.70 8.37
C ASP A 187 -16.55 2.72 6.90
N VAL A 188 -15.43 3.38 6.60
CA VAL A 188 -14.84 3.38 5.25
C VAL A 188 -14.48 1.97 4.80
N ARG A 189 -13.76 1.21 5.64
CA ARG A 189 -13.38 -0.18 5.33
C ARG A 189 -14.59 -1.07 5.09
N GLN A 190 -15.59 -0.97 5.96
CA GLN A 190 -16.81 -1.76 5.87
C GLN A 190 -17.57 -1.43 4.59
N TYR A 191 -17.74 -0.14 4.27
CA TYR A 191 -18.42 0.28 3.06
C TYR A 191 -17.71 -0.24 1.81
N LEU A 192 -16.38 -0.10 1.72
CA LEU A 192 -15.61 -0.62 0.59
C LEU A 192 -15.72 -2.15 0.49
N PHE A 193 -15.65 -2.88 1.61
CA PHE A 193 -15.78 -4.34 1.63
C PHE A 193 -17.17 -4.84 1.19
N GLU A 194 -18.22 -4.11 1.53
CA GLU A 194 -19.60 -4.45 1.16
C GLU A 194 -19.90 -4.14 -0.31
N HIS A 195 -19.35 -3.05 -0.84
CA HIS A 195 -19.73 -2.51 -2.15
C HIS A 195 -18.72 -2.82 -3.26
N ALA A 196 -17.45 -3.06 -2.94
CA ALA A 196 -16.44 -3.47 -3.92
C ALA A 196 -16.51 -4.98 -4.16
N ARG A 197 -17.58 -5.44 -4.82
CA ARG A 197 -17.82 -6.86 -5.10
C ARG A 197 -18.10 -7.09 -6.58
N THR A 198 -17.50 -8.15 -7.11
CA THR A 198 -17.75 -8.63 -8.48
C THR A 198 -18.61 -9.89 -8.40
N PRO A 199 -19.81 -9.92 -9.00
CA PRO A 199 -20.60 -11.15 -9.10
C PRO A 199 -19.82 -12.26 -9.81
N ILE A 200 -19.99 -13.51 -9.37
CA ILE A 200 -19.33 -14.67 -10.01
C ILE A 200 -19.71 -14.79 -11.49
N ALA A 201 -20.92 -14.37 -11.87
CA ALA A 201 -21.37 -14.37 -13.26
C ALA A 201 -20.59 -13.40 -14.17
N ASP A 202 -19.91 -12.41 -13.58
CA ASP A 202 -19.14 -11.38 -14.27
C ASP A 202 -17.62 -11.65 -14.22
N LEU A 203 -17.20 -12.82 -13.70
CA LEU A 203 -15.80 -13.28 -13.63
C LEU A 203 -15.42 -14.21 -14.79
#